data_AF-A0A9E4DXW0-F1
#
_entry.id   AF-A0A9E4DXW0-F1
#
_cell.length_a   1.000
_cell.length_b   1.000
_cell.length_c   1.000
_cell.angle_alpha   90.00
_cell.angle_beta   90.00
_cell.angle_gamma   90.00
#
_symmetry.space_group_name_H-M   'P 1'
#
loop_
_entity.id
_entity.type
_entity.pdbx_description
1 polymer ?
#
loop_
_entity_poly.entity_id
_entity_poly.type
_entity_poly.pdbx_seq_one_letter_code
_entity_poly.pdbx_strand_id
1 'polypeptide(L)'
;MDQGRRLTKEEVKSDQFVDSTLQVYEFLKTHLKSIIIGATIVILVVGGFAFYQHQQQTARAEAFLKYTEAIEKYQEAESDWFDADGTEKPFETAATQLQAIFQKYPETSVADKARYNYAKARYYEGDYDGAISHFQMVVNEHQPENQILALYAQKAIGNCHEQKGEYQKALEAYTPAEDKLPQIAMRDYAFSDFRLSQARCYEKLGDFDNALAIYKDIIDLFKTNLEKAIQQKSRDLIPGAKALIARLPQPPSVTAAEGLENEGNYHEAFAAYAKVIHDYKVDKDIHGGLTDERRRTINRFEKTANDFLINLRDARRAESEGQDPLNDYVQAVGLGGRSFYEKVFGFAPHRSLYEKALFHRDKLQHVQ
;
A
#
# COMPACT_ATOMS: atom_id res chain seq x y z
N MET A 1 -63.58 14.57 -62.77
CA MET A 1 -62.22 14.24 -63.19
C MET A 1 -61.34 15.42 -62.86
N ASP A 2 -60.61 15.34 -61.75
CA ASP A 2 -59.27 15.90 -61.68
C ASP A 2 -58.41 14.86 -60.97
N GLN A 3 -57.31 14.49 -61.62
CA GLN A 3 -56.55 13.27 -61.36
C GLN A 3 -55.56 13.50 -60.21
N GLY A 4 -55.55 12.58 -59.24
CA GLY A 4 -54.55 12.52 -58.19
C GLY A 4 -53.14 12.35 -58.76
N ARG A 5 -52.37 13.43 -58.81
CA ARG A 5 -50.96 13.46 -59.20
C ARG A 5 -50.14 12.71 -58.14
N ARG A 6 -49.49 11.60 -58.52
CA ARG A 6 -48.55 10.86 -57.65
C ARG A 6 -47.21 11.61 -57.61
N LEU A 7 -46.86 12.11 -56.43
CA LEU A 7 -45.58 12.80 -56.17
C LEU A 7 -44.39 11.85 -56.36
N THR A 8 -43.30 12.34 -56.94
CA THR A 8 -42.06 11.57 -57.14
C THR A 8 -41.24 11.47 -55.85
N LYS A 9 -40.41 10.43 -55.68
CA LYS A 9 -39.62 10.21 -54.44
C LYS A 9 -38.66 11.37 -54.11
N GLU A 10 -38.19 12.11 -55.13
CA GLU A 10 -37.32 13.29 -54.95
C GLU A 10 -38.11 14.51 -54.48
N GLU A 11 -39.31 14.75 -55.02
CA GLU A 11 -40.20 15.83 -54.58
C GLU A 11 -40.64 15.63 -53.13
N VAL A 12 -41.00 14.40 -52.74
CA VAL A 12 -41.37 14.07 -51.34
C VAL A 12 -40.19 14.27 -50.37
N LYS A 13 -38.95 13.95 -50.78
CA LYS A 13 -37.75 14.19 -49.96
C LYS A 13 -37.42 15.69 -49.84
N SER A 14 -37.60 16.45 -50.90
CA SER A 14 -37.40 17.90 -50.90
C SER A 14 -38.43 18.61 -50.03
N ASP A 15 -39.69 18.22 -50.11
CA ASP A 15 -40.79 18.79 -49.32
C ASP A 15 -40.60 18.49 -47.83
N GLN A 16 -40.22 17.25 -47.48
CA GLN A 16 -39.84 16.89 -46.10
C GLN A 16 -38.65 17.69 -45.57
N PHE A 17 -37.66 17.98 -46.41
CA PHE A 17 -36.51 18.80 -46.03
C PHE A 17 -36.93 20.26 -45.81
N VAL A 18 -37.71 20.83 -46.73
CA VAL A 18 -38.23 22.20 -46.61
C VAL A 18 -39.10 22.34 -45.36
N ASP A 19 -40.04 21.43 -45.14
CA ASP A 19 -40.88 21.41 -43.93
C ASP A 19 -40.04 21.25 -42.66
N SER A 20 -39.01 20.40 -42.66
CA SER A 20 -38.11 20.27 -41.51
C SER A 20 -37.34 21.57 -41.26
N THR A 21 -36.85 22.24 -42.32
CA THR A 21 -36.14 23.53 -42.17
C THR A 21 -37.06 24.65 -41.69
N LEU A 22 -38.30 24.69 -42.17
CA LEU A 22 -39.31 25.65 -41.73
C LEU A 22 -39.72 25.39 -40.27
N GLN A 23 -39.90 24.13 -39.87
CA GLN A 23 -40.18 23.76 -38.48
C GLN A 23 -39.04 24.14 -37.54
N VAL A 24 -37.78 23.92 -37.94
CA VAL A 24 -36.60 24.37 -37.18
C VAL A 24 -36.55 25.90 -37.11
N TYR A 25 -36.86 26.59 -38.21
CA TYR A 25 -36.92 28.05 -38.24
C TYR A 25 -38.02 28.61 -37.33
N GLU A 26 -39.22 28.06 -37.38
CA GLU A 26 -40.35 28.45 -36.52
C GLU A 26 -40.06 28.16 -35.05
N PHE A 27 -39.47 27.00 -34.76
CA PHE A 27 -39.04 26.63 -33.41
C PHE A 27 -37.99 27.62 -32.87
N LEU A 28 -36.94 27.89 -33.65
CA LEU A 28 -35.90 28.85 -33.27
C LEU A 28 -36.49 30.24 -33.07
N LYS A 29 -37.32 30.73 -33.99
CA LYS A 29 -37.95 32.06 -33.88
C LYS A 29 -38.84 32.16 -32.64
N THR A 30 -39.61 31.11 -32.35
CA THR A 30 -40.55 31.06 -31.21
C THR A 30 -39.81 30.96 -29.88
N HIS A 31 -38.72 30.18 -29.82
CA HIS A 31 -37.98 29.89 -28.59
C HIS A 31 -36.62 30.61 -28.48
N LEU A 32 -36.29 31.53 -29.39
CA LEU A 32 -34.95 32.16 -29.47
C LEU A 32 -34.52 32.76 -28.13
N LYS A 33 -35.43 33.45 -27.43
CA LYS A 33 -35.16 34.05 -26.12
C LYS A 33 -34.80 32.99 -25.08
N SER A 34 -35.55 31.89 -25.00
CA SER A 34 -35.28 30.79 -24.08
C SER A 34 -33.98 30.07 -24.41
N ILE A 35 -33.67 29.89 -25.70
CA ILE A 35 -32.40 29.28 -26.16
C ILE A 35 -31.22 30.18 -25.81
N ILE A 36 -31.31 31.49 -26.04
CA ILE A 36 -30.26 32.45 -25.68
C ILE A 36 -30.04 32.44 -24.17
N ILE A 37 -31.11 32.51 -23.37
CA ILE A 37 -31.02 32.44 -21.90
C ILE A 37 -30.34 31.14 -21.47
N GLY A 38 -30.76 29.99 -22.03
CA GLY A 38 -30.14 28.71 -21.76
C GLY A 38 -28.65 28.68 -22.12
N ALA A 39 -28.28 29.17 -23.30
CA ALA A 39 -26.89 29.23 -23.76
C ALA A 39 -26.03 30.16 -22.88
N THR A 40 -26.55 31.32 -22.47
CA THR A 40 -25.87 32.24 -21.55
C THR A 40 -25.65 31.60 -20.18
N ILE A 41 -26.66 30.91 -19.62
CA ILE A 41 -26.52 30.18 -18.36
C ILE A 41 -25.42 29.11 -18.48
N VAL A 42 -25.41 28.34 -19.57
CA VAL A 42 -24.37 27.33 -19.81
C VAL A 42 -22.98 27.95 -19.89
N ILE A 43 -22.81 29.08 -20.60
CA ILE A 43 -21.52 29.77 -20.69
C ILE A 43 -21.06 30.27 -19.31
N LEU A 44 -21.96 30.85 -18.51
CA LEU A 44 -21.65 31.32 -17.15
C LEU A 44 -21.26 30.16 -16.24
N VAL A 45 -21.96 29.03 -16.32
CA VAL A 45 -21.65 27.82 -15.54
C VAL A 45 -20.29 27.23 -15.96
N VAL A 46 -20.04 27.09 -17.26
CA VAL A 46 -18.76 26.55 -17.77
C VAL A 46 -17.60 27.50 -17.47
N GLY A 47 -17.77 28.79 -17.71
CA GLY A 47 -16.76 29.81 -17.40
C GLY A 47 -16.47 29.89 -15.90
N GLY A 48 -17.51 29.86 -15.06
CA GLY A 48 -17.39 29.79 -13.61
C GLY A 48 -16.68 28.52 -13.13
N PHE A 49 -17.02 27.35 -13.70
CA PHE A 49 -16.34 26.09 -13.39
C PHE A 49 -14.87 26.10 -13.83
N ALA A 50 -14.56 26.62 -15.03
CA ALA A 50 -13.18 26.74 -15.51
C ALA A 50 -12.35 27.72 -14.66
N PHE A 51 -12.94 28.85 -14.27
CA PHE A 51 -12.31 29.80 -13.35
C PHE A 51 -12.06 29.17 -11.97
N TYR A 52 -13.06 28.47 -11.42
CA TYR A 52 -12.95 27.74 -10.16
C TYR A 52 -11.85 26.67 -10.20
N GLN A 53 -11.81 25.86 -11.27
CA GLN A 53 -10.76 24.86 -11.49
C GLN A 53 -9.38 25.50 -11.59
N HIS A 54 -9.25 26.60 -12.35
CA HIS A 54 -7.99 27.33 -12.47
C HIS A 54 -7.54 27.89 -11.12
N GLN A 55 -8.44 28.52 -10.36
CA GLN A 55 -8.17 29.05 -9.03
C GLN A 55 -7.79 27.93 -8.03
N GLN A 56 -8.45 26.78 -8.11
CA GLN A 56 -8.13 25.64 -7.25
C GLN A 56 -6.74 25.07 -7.59
N GLN A 57 -6.37 25.01 -8.87
CA GLN A 57 -5.04 24.55 -9.30
C GLN A 57 -3.93 25.49 -8.86
N THR A 58 -4.12 26.82 -8.99
CA THR A 58 -3.12 27.79 -8.53
C THR A 58 -2.97 27.78 -7.02
N ALA A 59 -4.08 27.72 -6.27
CA ALA A 59 -4.07 27.58 -4.82
C ALA A 59 -3.35 26.29 -4.36
N ARG A 60 -3.59 25.16 -5.03
CA ARG A 60 -2.91 23.89 -4.76
C ARG A 60 -1.40 23.98 -5.00
N ALA A 61 -0.97 24.62 -6.09
CA ALA A 61 0.45 24.79 -6.41
C ALA A 61 1.18 25.67 -5.38
N GLU A 62 0.59 26.81 -5.01
CA GLU A 62 1.15 27.67 -3.96
C GLU A 62 1.20 26.97 -2.60
N ALA A 63 0.12 26.29 -2.22
CA ALA A 63 0.06 25.53 -0.98
C ALA A 63 1.16 24.45 -0.94
N PHE A 64 1.37 23.74 -2.05
CA PHE A 64 2.38 22.69 -2.18
C PHE A 64 3.81 23.22 -2.04
N LEU A 65 4.13 24.37 -2.65
CA LEU A 65 5.46 24.99 -2.53
C LEU A 65 5.75 25.37 -1.08
N LYS A 66 4.80 26.04 -0.41
CA LYS A 66 4.93 26.40 1.01
C LYS A 66 5.00 25.18 1.92
N TYR A 67 4.25 24.14 1.59
CA TYR A 67 4.29 22.89 2.35
C TYR A 67 5.65 22.22 2.24
N THR A 68 6.27 22.22 1.06
CA THR A 68 7.63 21.68 0.88
C THR A 68 8.63 22.40 1.80
N GLU A 69 8.63 23.74 1.80
CA GLU A 69 9.47 24.54 2.70
C GLU A 69 9.21 24.23 4.19
N ALA A 70 7.94 24.15 4.58
CA ALA A 70 7.56 23.86 5.96
C ALA A 70 7.97 22.45 6.41
N ILE A 71 7.95 21.47 5.50
CA ILE A 71 8.36 20.10 5.79
C ILE A 71 9.88 19.96 5.86
N GLU A 72 10.65 20.73 5.10
CA GLU A 72 12.10 20.79 5.27
C GLU A 72 12.44 21.25 6.70
N LYS A 73 11.79 22.32 7.18
CA LYS A 73 11.94 22.78 8.57
C LYS A 73 11.47 21.77 9.60
N TYR A 74 10.38 21.08 9.31
CA TYR A 74 9.89 20.01 10.17
C TYR A 74 10.90 18.85 10.28
N GLN A 75 11.54 18.47 9.16
CA GLN A 75 12.51 17.38 9.12
C GLN A 75 13.82 17.74 9.82
N GLU A 76 14.30 18.98 9.64
CA GLU A 76 15.41 19.54 10.42
C GLU A 76 15.11 19.43 11.93
N ALA A 77 13.94 19.93 12.34
CA ALA A 77 13.49 19.88 13.74
C ALA A 77 13.35 18.45 14.28
N GLU A 78 12.82 17.51 13.48
CA GLU A 78 12.68 16.11 13.87
C GLU A 78 14.05 15.44 14.04
N SER A 79 15.03 15.75 13.17
CA SER A 79 16.40 15.24 13.30
C SER A 79 17.05 15.75 14.59
N ASP A 80 17.00 17.06 14.83
CA ASP A 80 17.64 17.69 15.98
C ASP A 80 17.00 17.24 17.30
N TRP A 81 15.67 17.01 17.31
CA TRP A 81 14.94 16.54 18.49
C TRP A 81 15.43 15.19 19.02
N PHE A 82 15.85 14.28 18.14
CA PHE A 82 16.39 12.99 18.57
C PHE A 82 17.80 13.10 19.18
N ASP A 83 18.52 14.19 18.89
CA ASP A 83 19.90 14.43 19.33
C ASP A 83 20.03 15.44 20.49
N ALA A 84 18.97 16.18 20.82
CA ALA A 84 19.00 17.32 21.75
C ALA A 84 18.60 17.01 23.20
N ASP A 85 19.24 17.72 24.15
CA ASP A 85 18.92 17.71 25.59
C ASP A 85 17.75 18.69 25.88
N GLY A 86 16.55 18.36 25.36
CA GLY A 86 15.23 18.74 25.88
C GLY A 86 14.79 20.21 26.08
N THR A 87 15.61 21.23 25.83
CA THR A 87 15.26 22.62 26.24
C THR A 87 14.69 23.52 25.15
N GLU A 88 14.78 23.15 23.87
CA GLU A 88 14.25 23.96 22.75
C GLU A 88 12.91 23.42 22.23
N LYS A 89 12.10 24.29 21.61
CA LYS A 89 10.89 23.91 20.87
C LYS A 89 11.22 23.83 19.38
N PRO A 90 11.85 22.76 18.89
CA PRO A 90 12.41 22.73 17.54
C PRO A 90 11.31 22.84 16.46
N PHE A 91 10.08 22.46 16.80
CA PHE A 91 8.97 22.47 15.85
C PHE A 91 8.24 23.81 15.69
N GLU A 92 8.52 24.84 16.49
CA GLU A 92 7.71 26.08 16.52
C GLU A 92 7.66 26.79 15.16
N THR A 93 8.80 26.88 14.48
CA THR A 93 8.90 27.48 13.13
C THR A 93 8.08 26.68 12.12
N ALA A 94 8.28 25.36 12.09
CA ALA A 94 7.56 24.47 11.18
C ALA A 94 6.04 24.51 11.45
N ALA A 95 5.63 24.46 12.72
CA ALA A 95 4.23 24.53 13.13
C ALA A 95 3.57 25.84 12.67
N THR A 96 4.25 26.98 12.80
CA THR A 96 3.73 28.28 12.34
C THR A 96 3.51 28.30 10.83
N GLN A 97 4.47 27.77 10.05
CA GLN A 97 4.35 27.69 8.59
C GLN A 97 3.24 26.72 8.15
N LEU A 98 3.16 25.54 8.78
CA LEU A 98 2.11 24.55 8.53
C LEU A 98 0.72 25.10 8.85
N GLN A 99 0.60 25.86 9.95
CA GLN A 99 -0.65 26.52 10.33
C GLN A 99 -1.13 27.52 9.28
N ALA A 100 -0.23 28.36 8.78
CA ALA A 100 -0.56 29.32 7.74
C ALA A 100 -1.09 28.65 6.46
N ILE A 101 -0.62 27.44 6.14
CA ILE A 101 -1.06 26.70 4.94
C ILE A 101 -2.52 26.27 5.08
N PHE A 102 -2.88 25.58 6.16
CA PHE A 102 -4.26 25.08 6.30
C PHE A 102 -5.27 26.18 6.61
N GLN A 103 -4.83 27.35 7.08
CA GLN A 103 -5.68 28.54 7.22
C GLN A 103 -5.89 29.27 5.89
N LYS A 104 -4.85 29.38 5.05
CA LYS A 104 -4.91 30.12 3.78
C LYS A 104 -5.48 29.29 2.64
N TYR A 105 -5.28 27.98 2.65
CA TYR A 105 -5.64 27.07 1.55
C TYR A 105 -6.54 25.89 2.01
N PRO A 106 -7.62 26.13 2.79
CA PRO A 106 -8.37 25.07 3.47
C PRO A 106 -9.00 24.02 2.53
N GLU A 107 -9.36 24.40 1.31
CA GLU A 107 -9.99 23.54 0.29
C GLU A 107 -8.99 22.67 -0.50
N THR A 108 -7.74 22.62 -0.07
CA THR A 108 -6.68 21.86 -0.77
C THR A 108 -6.30 20.61 0.00
N SER A 109 -5.99 19.52 -0.70
CA SER A 109 -5.47 18.30 -0.06
C SER A 109 -4.09 18.51 0.60
N VAL A 110 -3.40 19.61 0.30
CA VAL A 110 -2.18 20.00 0.99
C VAL A 110 -2.49 20.53 2.39
N ALA A 111 -3.65 21.16 2.60
CA ALA A 111 -4.04 21.64 3.92
C ALA A 111 -4.23 20.51 4.92
N ASP A 112 -4.79 19.36 4.52
CA ASP A 112 -4.90 18.19 5.40
C ASP A 112 -3.52 17.69 5.84
N LYS A 113 -2.58 17.61 4.89
CA LYS A 113 -1.18 17.23 5.16
C LYS A 113 -0.50 18.22 6.08
N ALA A 114 -0.72 19.51 5.86
CA ALA A 114 -0.18 20.57 6.72
C ALA A 114 -0.76 20.46 8.14
N ARG A 115 -2.08 20.26 8.26
CA ARG A 115 -2.77 20.10 9.55
C ARG A 115 -2.32 18.84 10.29
N TYR A 116 -2.13 17.73 9.59
CA TYR A 116 -1.58 16.51 10.17
C TYR A 116 -0.18 16.72 10.74
N ASN A 117 0.74 17.34 9.98
CA ASN A 117 2.10 17.57 10.46
C ASN A 117 2.16 18.63 11.56
N TYR A 118 1.27 19.62 11.53
CA TYR A 118 1.09 20.55 12.63
C TYR A 118 0.69 19.80 13.92
N ALA A 119 -0.32 18.94 13.85
CA ALA A 119 -0.73 18.10 14.98
C ALA A 119 0.41 17.19 15.47
N LYS A 120 1.21 16.63 14.55
CA LYS A 120 2.39 15.83 14.88
C LYS A 120 3.49 16.64 15.59
N ALA A 121 3.70 17.90 15.20
CA ALA A 121 4.58 18.82 15.93
C ALA A 121 4.07 19.04 17.37
N ARG A 122 2.78 19.32 17.54
CA ARG A 122 2.16 19.46 18.87
C ARG A 122 2.32 18.21 19.73
N TYR A 123 2.19 17.03 19.12
CA TYR A 123 2.44 15.75 19.79
C TYR A 123 3.88 15.64 20.33
N TYR A 124 4.89 16.00 19.53
CA TYR A 124 6.29 15.96 19.99
C TYR A 124 6.59 17.00 21.07
N GLU A 125 5.90 18.15 21.05
CA GLU A 125 5.96 19.17 22.11
C GLU A 125 5.20 18.76 23.39
N GLY A 126 4.56 17.58 23.41
CA GLY A 126 3.76 17.09 24.54
C GLY A 126 2.36 17.72 24.66
N ASP A 127 1.96 18.58 23.72
CA ASP A 127 0.60 19.11 23.64
C ASP A 127 -0.33 18.09 22.97
N TYR A 128 -0.66 17.04 23.73
CA TYR A 128 -1.49 15.94 23.26
C TYR A 128 -2.93 16.35 22.99
N ASP A 129 -3.51 17.25 23.79
CA ASP A 129 -4.90 17.70 23.59
C ASP A 129 -5.03 18.57 22.33
N GLY A 130 -4.08 19.48 22.09
CA GLY A 130 -3.99 20.23 20.85
C GLY A 130 -3.77 19.33 19.63
N ALA A 131 -2.86 18.34 19.75
CA ALA A 131 -2.63 17.35 18.71
C ALA A 131 -3.90 16.57 18.35
N ILE A 132 -4.61 16.04 19.36
CA ILE A 132 -5.89 15.31 19.18
C ILE A 132 -6.90 16.16 18.42
N SER A 133 -7.09 17.43 18.82
CA SER A 133 -8.04 18.32 18.16
C SER A 133 -7.74 18.46 16.66
N HIS A 134 -6.48 18.68 16.29
CA HIS A 134 -6.10 18.86 14.89
C HIS A 134 -6.11 17.54 14.09
N PHE A 135 -5.72 16.41 14.69
CA PHE A 135 -5.86 15.10 14.05
C PHE A 135 -7.34 14.76 13.82
N GLN A 136 -8.23 15.04 14.77
CA GLN A 136 -9.66 14.78 14.64
C GLN A 136 -10.29 15.55 13.47
N MET A 137 -9.84 16.79 13.23
CA MET A 137 -10.27 17.54 12.04
C MET A 137 -9.82 16.84 10.75
N VAL A 138 -8.60 16.30 10.69
CA VAL A 138 -8.16 15.50 9.52
C VAL A 138 -9.02 14.25 9.35
N VAL A 139 -9.34 13.54 10.43
CA VAL A 139 -10.22 12.36 10.38
C VAL A 139 -11.59 12.71 9.80
N ASN A 140 -12.17 13.85 10.21
CA ASN A 140 -13.55 14.21 9.90
C ASN A 140 -13.72 14.97 8.57
N GLU A 141 -12.73 15.79 8.20
CA GLU A 141 -12.88 16.83 7.16
C GLU A 141 -11.88 16.68 6.00
N HIS A 142 -11.10 15.60 5.95
CA HIS A 142 -10.11 15.38 4.88
C HIS A 142 -10.73 15.39 3.48
N GLN A 143 -9.94 15.87 2.51
CA GLN A 143 -10.24 15.74 1.09
C GLN A 143 -10.26 14.25 0.67
N PRO A 144 -11.09 13.84 -0.31
CA PRO A 144 -11.25 12.44 -0.69
C PRO A 144 -9.94 11.70 -1.02
N GLU A 145 -8.97 12.37 -1.64
CA GLU A 145 -7.65 11.80 -1.94
C GLU A 145 -6.78 11.49 -0.70
N ASN A 146 -7.11 12.05 0.46
CA ASN A 146 -6.37 11.94 1.71
C ASN A 146 -6.96 10.93 2.70
N GLN A 147 -7.79 9.98 2.23
CA GLN A 147 -8.38 8.94 3.08
C GLN A 147 -7.35 8.14 3.89
N ILE A 148 -6.17 7.88 3.32
CA ILE A 148 -5.07 7.21 4.04
C ILE A 148 -4.47 8.09 5.14
N LEU A 149 -4.37 9.40 4.90
CA LEU A 149 -3.89 10.34 5.90
C LEU A 149 -4.83 10.40 7.10
N ALA A 150 -6.14 10.32 6.86
CA ALA A 150 -7.15 10.24 7.92
C ALA A 150 -6.96 9.00 8.81
N LEU A 151 -6.57 7.85 8.25
CA LEU A 151 -6.23 6.67 9.05
C LEU A 151 -5.00 6.91 9.91
N TYR A 152 -3.94 7.52 9.37
CA TYR A 152 -2.78 7.87 10.17
C TYR A 152 -3.11 8.88 11.27
N ALA A 153 -3.98 9.85 11.00
CA ALA A 153 -4.47 10.81 11.99
C ALA A 153 -5.25 10.09 13.11
N GLN A 154 -6.12 9.15 12.76
CA GLN A 154 -6.86 8.33 13.72
C GLN A 154 -5.91 7.53 14.63
N LYS A 155 -4.88 6.91 14.06
CA LYS A 155 -3.82 6.26 14.85
C LYS A 155 -3.11 7.24 15.77
N ALA A 156 -2.77 8.43 15.26
CA ALA A 156 -2.07 9.45 16.03
C ALA A 156 -2.90 9.96 17.22
N ILE A 157 -4.23 10.03 17.10
CA ILE A 157 -5.14 10.28 18.25
C ILE A 157 -4.96 9.20 19.32
N GLY A 158 -4.95 7.92 18.91
CA GLY A 158 -4.66 6.82 19.84
C GLY A 158 -3.30 6.97 20.52
N ASN A 159 -2.26 7.37 19.77
CA ASN A 159 -0.93 7.59 20.33
C ASN A 159 -0.94 8.72 21.36
N CYS A 160 -1.68 9.80 21.11
CA CYS A 160 -1.85 10.89 22.08
C CYS A 160 -2.49 10.38 23.37
N HIS A 161 -3.56 9.58 23.27
CA HIS A 161 -4.19 8.96 24.45
C HIS A 161 -3.25 7.98 25.16
N GLU A 162 -2.46 7.18 24.45
CA GLU A 162 -1.42 6.33 25.05
C GLU A 162 -0.42 7.15 25.89
N GLN A 163 0.09 8.26 25.35
CA GLN A 163 1.03 9.14 26.07
C GLN A 163 0.40 9.78 27.32
N LYS A 164 -0.90 10.07 27.26
CA LYS A 164 -1.67 10.57 28.41
C LYS A 164 -2.02 9.48 29.44
N GLY A 165 -1.72 8.20 29.16
CA GLY A 165 -2.13 7.06 29.98
C GLY A 165 -3.63 6.73 29.89
N GLU A 166 -4.34 7.31 28.92
CA GLU A 166 -5.76 7.11 28.68
C GLU A 166 -6.00 5.87 27.79
N TYR A 167 -5.51 4.71 28.21
CA TYR A 167 -5.44 3.49 27.37
C TYR A 167 -6.79 3.03 26.82
N GLN A 168 -7.89 3.23 27.55
CA GLN A 168 -9.24 2.91 27.05
C GLN A 168 -9.63 3.78 25.85
N LYS A 169 -9.34 5.08 25.90
CA LYS A 169 -9.58 6.00 24.77
C LYS A 169 -8.63 5.70 23.61
N ALA A 170 -7.40 5.27 23.92
CA ALA A 170 -6.45 4.82 22.90
C ALA A 170 -7.00 3.59 22.14
N LEU A 171 -7.57 2.61 22.83
CA LEU A 171 -8.23 1.44 22.22
C LEU A 171 -9.38 1.83 21.28
N GLU A 172 -10.23 2.76 21.69
CA GLU A 172 -11.30 3.30 20.85
C GLU A 172 -10.71 3.94 19.57
N ALA A 173 -9.66 4.75 19.73
CA ALA A 173 -9.00 5.39 18.59
C ALA A 173 -8.30 4.38 17.66
N TYR A 174 -7.74 3.30 18.19
CA TYR A 174 -7.10 2.24 17.39
C TYR A 174 -8.05 1.25 16.74
N THR A 175 -9.36 1.42 16.92
CA THR A 175 -10.39 0.60 16.28
C THR A 175 -10.98 1.38 15.12
N PRO A 176 -10.37 1.34 13.91
CA PRO A 176 -10.89 2.10 12.78
C PRO A 176 -12.28 1.61 12.40
N ALA A 177 -13.16 2.53 11.99
CA ALA A 177 -14.46 2.17 11.44
C ALA A 177 -14.25 1.37 10.13
N GLU A 178 -14.57 0.07 10.17
CA GLU A 178 -14.29 -0.86 9.06
C GLU A 178 -14.89 -0.41 7.73
N ASP A 179 -16.04 0.26 7.76
CA ASP A 179 -16.77 0.75 6.59
C ASP A 179 -16.12 1.96 5.90
N LYS A 180 -15.19 2.66 6.57
CA LYS A 180 -14.53 3.86 6.04
C LYS A 180 -13.13 3.58 5.48
N LEU A 181 -12.72 2.32 5.44
CA LEU A 181 -11.37 1.94 5.05
C LEU A 181 -11.30 1.68 3.54
N PRO A 182 -10.36 2.32 2.82
CA PRO A 182 -10.17 2.04 1.42
C PRO A 182 -9.72 0.59 1.24
N GLN A 183 -10.33 -0.13 0.28
CA GLN A 183 -9.92 -1.47 -0.13
C GLN A 183 -8.58 -1.39 -0.87
N ILE A 184 -7.50 -1.18 -0.13
CA ILE A 184 -6.14 -1.11 -0.67
C ILE A 184 -5.31 -2.30 -0.18
N ALA A 185 -4.32 -2.67 -0.98
CA ALA A 185 -3.35 -3.73 -0.64
C ALA A 185 -2.57 -3.46 0.67
N MET A 186 -2.55 -2.22 1.18
CA MET A 186 -1.94 -1.87 2.48
C MET A 186 -2.90 -1.96 3.67
N ARG A 187 -4.14 -2.42 3.46
CA ARG A 187 -5.12 -2.60 4.54
C ARG A 187 -4.54 -3.52 5.62
N ASP A 188 -4.10 -4.71 5.26
CA ASP A 188 -3.60 -5.69 6.22
C ASP A 188 -2.38 -5.18 7.02
N TYR A 189 -1.52 -4.36 6.40
CA TYR A 189 -0.41 -3.69 7.08
C TYR A 189 -0.88 -2.68 8.13
N ALA A 190 -1.69 -1.70 7.69
CA ALA A 190 -2.18 -0.66 8.56
C ALA A 190 -2.90 -1.28 9.76
N PHE A 191 -3.76 -2.27 9.50
CA PHE A 191 -4.45 -3.03 10.53
C PHE A 191 -3.49 -3.73 11.50
N SER A 192 -2.42 -4.36 11.02
CA SER A 192 -1.45 -5.03 11.92
C SER A 192 -0.77 -4.05 12.87
N ASP A 193 -0.46 -2.83 12.41
CA ASP A 193 0.13 -1.78 13.23
C ASP A 193 -0.87 -1.16 14.23
N PHE A 194 -2.14 -0.97 13.84
CA PHE A 194 -3.23 -0.63 14.77
C PHE A 194 -3.38 -1.69 15.86
N ARG A 195 -3.45 -2.96 15.46
CA ARG A 195 -3.58 -4.11 16.36
C ARG A 195 -2.41 -4.21 17.33
N LEU A 196 -1.19 -3.97 16.87
CA LEU A 196 -0.04 -3.94 17.76
C LEU A 196 -0.19 -2.85 18.84
N SER A 197 -0.72 -1.67 18.49
CA SER A 197 -1.01 -0.63 19.47
C SER A 197 -2.15 -0.99 20.42
N GLN A 198 -3.20 -1.66 19.93
CA GLN A 198 -4.26 -2.21 20.80
C GLN A 198 -3.68 -3.20 21.82
N ALA A 199 -2.84 -4.13 21.37
CA ALA A 199 -2.22 -5.12 22.25
C ALA A 199 -1.37 -4.45 23.35
N ARG A 200 -0.60 -3.41 23.02
CA ARG A 200 0.13 -2.63 24.02
C ARG A 200 -0.80 -1.93 25.03
N CYS A 201 -1.93 -1.39 24.57
CA CYS A 201 -2.92 -0.80 25.47
C CYS A 201 -3.53 -1.84 26.41
N TYR A 202 -3.87 -3.03 25.91
CA TYR A 202 -4.33 -4.15 26.73
C TYR A 202 -3.29 -4.57 27.77
N GLU A 203 -2.00 -4.66 27.41
CA GLU A 203 -0.92 -4.90 28.40
C GLU A 203 -0.91 -3.84 29.51
N LYS A 204 -1.04 -2.56 29.14
CA LYS A 204 -1.04 -1.45 30.11
C LYS A 204 -2.27 -1.43 31.01
N LEU A 205 -3.38 -1.99 30.53
CA LEU A 205 -4.62 -2.19 31.30
C LEU A 205 -4.60 -3.48 32.14
N GLY A 206 -3.58 -4.33 32.00
CA GLY A 206 -3.50 -5.64 32.67
C GLY A 206 -4.34 -6.74 32.02
N ASP A 207 -4.90 -6.50 30.85
CA ASP A 207 -5.68 -7.48 30.08
C ASP A 207 -4.74 -8.30 29.19
N PHE A 208 -3.99 -9.20 29.83
CA PHE A 208 -2.96 -9.98 29.15
C PHE A 208 -3.53 -11.00 28.16
N ASP A 209 -4.77 -11.46 28.36
CA ASP A 209 -5.41 -12.43 27.48
C ASP A 209 -5.69 -11.81 26.10
N ASN A 210 -6.28 -10.61 26.05
CA ASN A 210 -6.51 -9.89 24.80
C ASN A 210 -5.19 -9.45 24.13
N ALA A 211 -4.20 -9.01 24.93
CA ALA A 211 -2.87 -8.68 24.40
C ALA A 211 -2.22 -9.90 23.72
N LEU A 212 -2.17 -11.05 24.40
CA LEU A 212 -1.61 -12.29 23.90
C LEU A 212 -2.32 -12.78 22.63
N ALA A 213 -3.66 -12.70 22.59
CA ALA A 213 -4.43 -13.07 21.41
C ALA A 213 -4.01 -12.25 20.19
N ILE A 214 -3.90 -10.93 20.34
CA ILE A 214 -3.49 -10.05 19.23
C ILE A 214 -2.05 -10.31 18.79
N TYR A 215 -1.11 -10.49 19.72
CA TYR A 215 0.28 -10.79 19.34
C TYR A 215 0.40 -12.10 18.56
N LYS A 216 -0.34 -13.14 18.97
CA LYS A 216 -0.41 -14.41 18.24
C LYS A 216 -0.96 -14.21 16.83
N ASP A 217 -2.05 -13.48 16.69
CA ASP A 217 -2.63 -13.25 15.36
C ASP A 217 -1.70 -12.47 14.41
N ILE A 218 -0.94 -11.49 14.93
CA ILE A 218 0.07 -10.77 14.13
C ILE A 218 1.19 -11.73 13.68
N ILE A 219 1.64 -12.62 14.57
CA ILE A 219 2.65 -13.63 14.29
C ILE A 219 2.14 -14.63 13.24
N ASP A 220 0.89 -15.10 13.38
CA ASP A 220 0.29 -16.08 12.46
C ASP A 220 0.04 -15.47 11.07
N LEU A 221 -0.37 -14.20 11.01
CA LEU A 221 -0.48 -13.46 9.76
C LEU A 221 0.89 -13.32 9.07
N PHE A 222 1.94 -12.99 9.84
CA PHE A 222 3.31 -12.94 9.32
C PHE A 222 3.73 -14.28 8.73
N LYS A 223 3.53 -15.39 9.46
CA LYS A 223 3.86 -16.76 9.02
C LYS A 223 3.09 -17.15 7.75
N THR A 224 1.81 -16.82 7.70
CA THR A 224 0.95 -17.07 6.53
C THR A 224 1.45 -16.33 5.30
N ASN A 225 1.84 -15.05 5.43
CA ASN A 225 2.34 -14.26 4.32
C ASN A 225 3.75 -14.68 3.89
N LEU A 226 4.60 -15.07 4.84
CA LEU A 226 5.90 -15.65 4.55
C LEU A 226 5.78 -16.95 3.75
N GLU A 227 4.86 -17.85 4.13
CA GLU A 227 4.64 -19.10 3.38
C GLU A 227 4.15 -18.81 1.95
N LYS A 228 3.23 -17.85 1.77
CA LYS A 228 2.83 -17.41 0.42
C LYS A 228 4.02 -16.89 -0.39
N ALA A 229 4.92 -16.13 0.23
CA ALA A 229 6.12 -15.62 -0.43
C ALA A 229 7.09 -16.75 -0.82
N ILE A 230 7.25 -17.77 0.03
CA ILE A 230 8.03 -18.98 -0.27
C ILE A 230 7.44 -19.72 -1.48
N GLN A 231 6.12 -19.94 -1.49
CA GLN A 231 5.43 -20.61 -2.59
C GLN A 231 5.55 -19.82 -3.90
N GLN A 232 5.35 -18.50 -3.85
CA GLN A 232 5.48 -17.64 -5.02
C GLN A 232 6.92 -17.63 -5.56
N LYS A 233 7.92 -17.48 -4.68
CA LYS A 233 9.34 -17.53 -5.06
C LYS A 233 9.69 -18.87 -5.72
N SER A 234 9.21 -19.97 -5.15
CA SER A 234 9.42 -21.31 -5.70
C SER A 234 8.82 -21.44 -7.09
N ARG A 235 7.57 -20.97 -7.27
CA ARG A 235 6.88 -20.92 -8.56
C ARG A 235 7.65 -20.11 -9.61
N ASP A 236 8.26 -19.00 -9.22
CA ASP A 236 9.06 -18.16 -10.14
C ASP A 236 10.38 -18.82 -10.56
N LEU A 237 10.95 -19.70 -9.72
CA LEU A 237 12.20 -20.40 -10.01
C LEU A 237 12.01 -21.69 -10.85
N ILE A 238 10.83 -22.33 -10.77
CA ILE A 238 10.52 -23.57 -11.49
C ILE A 238 10.74 -23.48 -13.02
N PRO A 239 10.29 -22.43 -13.75
CA PRO A 239 10.53 -22.32 -15.18
C PRO A 239 12.00 -22.36 -15.56
N GLY A 240 12.87 -21.75 -14.75
CA GLY A 240 14.32 -21.78 -14.95
C GLY A 240 14.89 -23.19 -14.79
N ALA A 241 14.42 -23.94 -13.79
CA ALA A 241 14.81 -25.33 -13.58
C ALA A 241 14.36 -26.23 -14.75
N LYS A 242 13.09 -26.12 -15.17
CA LYS A 242 12.54 -26.86 -16.32
C LYS A 242 13.31 -26.57 -17.60
N ALA A 243 13.58 -25.30 -17.89
CA ALA A 243 14.32 -24.89 -19.09
C ALA A 243 15.76 -25.42 -19.08
N LEU A 244 16.41 -25.50 -17.92
CA LEU A 244 17.73 -26.12 -17.78
C LEU A 244 17.65 -27.61 -18.05
N ILE A 245 16.73 -28.33 -17.41
CA ILE A 245 16.54 -29.78 -17.56
C ILE A 245 16.27 -30.15 -19.02
N ALA A 246 15.37 -29.44 -19.70
CA ALA A 246 15.02 -29.69 -21.10
C ALA A 246 16.21 -29.55 -22.08
N ARG A 247 17.26 -28.82 -21.69
CA ARG A 247 18.49 -28.63 -22.48
C ARG A 247 19.60 -29.63 -22.13
N LEU A 248 19.41 -30.45 -21.10
CA LEU A 248 20.38 -31.47 -20.73
C LEU A 248 20.34 -32.64 -21.74
N PRO A 249 21.50 -33.20 -22.12
CA PRO A 249 21.54 -34.48 -22.83
C PRO A 249 20.89 -35.57 -21.97
N GLN A 250 20.02 -36.38 -22.57
CA GLN A 250 19.30 -37.46 -21.86
C GLN A 250 18.66 -36.91 -20.57
N PRO A 251 17.71 -35.98 -20.69
CA PRO A 251 17.17 -35.27 -19.55
C PRO A 251 16.58 -36.26 -18.53
N PRO A 252 16.90 -36.13 -17.24
CA PRO A 252 16.38 -37.01 -16.20
C PRO A 252 14.86 -36.87 -16.07
N SER A 253 14.21 -37.91 -15.57
CA SER A 253 12.76 -37.86 -15.27
C SER A 253 12.47 -36.83 -14.19
N VAL A 254 11.38 -36.08 -14.38
CA VAL A 254 10.90 -35.05 -13.45
C VAL A 254 9.48 -35.33 -12.95
N THR A 255 8.93 -36.53 -13.18
CA THR A 255 7.52 -36.84 -12.88
C THR A 255 7.14 -36.58 -11.42
N ALA A 256 8.03 -36.84 -10.47
CA ALA A 256 7.78 -36.54 -9.05
C ALA A 256 7.69 -35.03 -8.78
N ALA A 257 8.56 -34.23 -9.41
CA ALA A 257 8.54 -32.77 -9.28
C ALA A 257 7.30 -32.17 -9.97
N GLU A 258 6.92 -32.69 -11.14
CA GLU A 258 5.70 -32.29 -11.84
C GLU A 258 4.43 -32.65 -11.06
N GLY A 259 4.41 -33.80 -10.36
CA GLY A 259 3.32 -34.19 -9.47
C GLY A 259 3.10 -33.15 -8.37
N LEU A 260 4.16 -32.79 -7.65
CA LEU A 260 4.12 -31.77 -6.60
C LEU A 260 3.69 -30.40 -7.14
N GLU A 261 4.17 -30.02 -8.33
CA GLU A 261 3.77 -28.75 -8.97
C GLU A 261 2.29 -28.71 -9.32
N ASN A 262 1.75 -29.82 -9.84
CA ASN A 262 0.32 -29.94 -10.20
C ASN A 262 -0.58 -29.92 -8.96
N GLU A 263 -0.08 -30.39 -7.81
CA GLU A 263 -0.76 -30.30 -6.52
C GLU A 263 -0.67 -28.89 -5.89
N GLY A 264 0.13 -27.99 -6.46
CA GLY A 264 0.36 -26.64 -5.93
C GLY A 264 1.43 -26.57 -4.83
N ASN A 265 2.15 -27.66 -4.58
CA ASN A 265 3.25 -27.75 -3.62
C ASN A 265 4.54 -27.21 -4.25
N TYR A 266 4.59 -25.90 -4.54
CA TYR A 266 5.64 -25.29 -5.37
C TYR A 266 7.01 -25.33 -4.70
N HIS A 267 7.09 -25.18 -3.38
CA HIS A 267 8.35 -25.30 -2.65
C HIS A 267 8.95 -26.70 -2.81
N GLU A 268 8.17 -27.75 -2.53
CA GLU A 268 8.59 -29.14 -2.66
C GLU A 268 8.91 -29.49 -4.11
N ALA A 269 8.12 -28.99 -5.07
CA ALA A 269 8.36 -29.16 -6.49
C ALA A 269 9.70 -28.54 -6.91
N PHE A 270 9.98 -27.29 -6.53
CA PHE A 270 11.24 -26.63 -6.85
C PHE A 270 12.43 -27.36 -6.23
N ALA A 271 12.32 -27.80 -4.96
CA ALA A 271 13.35 -28.59 -4.31
C ALA A 271 13.61 -29.92 -5.05
N ALA A 272 12.55 -30.59 -5.52
CA ALA A 272 12.66 -31.80 -6.33
C ALA A 272 13.35 -31.54 -7.69
N TYR A 273 12.99 -30.46 -8.39
CA TYR A 273 13.68 -30.05 -9.62
C TYR A 273 15.17 -29.75 -9.39
N ALA A 274 15.49 -29.00 -8.33
CA ALA A 274 16.87 -28.68 -7.98
C ALA A 274 17.68 -29.94 -7.67
N LYS A 275 17.09 -30.89 -6.92
CA LYS A 275 17.69 -32.19 -6.64
C LYS A 275 17.97 -32.99 -7.91
N VAL A 276 17.03 -33.03 -8.86
CA VAL A 276 17.21 -33.72 -10.15
C VAL A 276 18.42 -33.16 -10.93
N ILE A 277 18.56 -31.83 -10.96
CA ILE A 277 19.69 -31.16 -11.63
C ILE A 277 21.01 -31.48 -10.91
N HIS A 278 21.00 -31.45 -9.58
CA HIS A 278 22.16 -31.78 -8.76
C HIS A 278 22.62 -33.24 -8.98
N ASP A 279 21.70 -34.20 -8.88
CA ASP A 279 21.97 -35.62 -9.06
C ASP A 279 22.51 -35.90 -10.48
N TYR A 280 21.93 -35.25 -11.51
CA TYR A 280 22.43 -35.34 -12.88
C TYR A 280 23.87 -34.84 -13.00
N LYS A 281 24.19 -33.69 -12.39
CA LYS A 281 25.55 -33.14 -12.41
C LYS A 281 26.53 -34.09 -11.72
N VAL A 282 26.18 -34.60 -10.54
CA VAL A 282 27.02 -35.55 -9.80
C VAL A 282 27.29 -36.80 -10.63
N ASP A 283 26.27 -37.39 -11.27
CA ASP A 283 26.44 -38.53 -12.17
C ASP A 283 27.42 -38.23 -13.31
N LYS A 284 27.26 -37.10 -14.00
CA LYS A 284 28.11 -36.72 -15.14
C LYS A 284 29.51 -36.27 -14.76
N ASP A 285 29.70 -35.76 -13.55
CA ASP A 285 31.03 -35.45 -13.03
C ASP A 285 31.80 -36.75 -12.68
N ILE A 286 31.11 -37.82 -12.27
CA ILE A 286 31.71 -39.14 -12.00
C ILE A 286 31.99 -39.91 -13.31
N HIS A 287 30.99 -40.02 -14.18
CA HIS A 287 31.03 -40.88 -15.37
C HIS A 287 31.42 -40.15 -16.67
N GLY A 288 31.59 -38.83 -16.61
CA GLY A 288 31.83 -37.98 -17.78
C GLY A 288 30.54 -37.58 -18.54
N GLY A 289 30.70 -36.70 -19.53
CA GLY A 289 29.59 -36.26 -20.40
C GLY A 289 29.07 -34.83 -20.16
N LEU A 290 29.70 -34.08 -19.24
CA LEU A 290 29.39 -32.67 -19.01
C LEU A 290 30.47 -31.76 -19.61
N THR A 291 30.08 -30.83 -20.51
CA THR A 291 30.98 -29.80 -21.03
C THR A 291 31.16 -28.67 -20.01
N ASP A 292 32.27 -27.92 -20.10
CA ASP A 292 32.53 -26.79 -19.19
C ASP A 292 31.45 -25.70 -19.25
N GLU A 293 30.86 -25.47 -20.43
CA GLU A 293 29.74 -24.53 -20.58
C GLU A 293 28.49 -25.00 -19.83
N ARG A 294 28.17 -26.30 -19.92
CA ARG A 294 27.02 -26.89 -19.21
C ARG A 294 27.26 -26.89 -17.71
N ARG A 295 28.45 -27.29 -17.28
CA ARG A 295 28.85 -27.24 -15.86
C ARG A 295 28.70 -25.82 -15.30
N ARG A 296 29.15 -24.80 -16.03
CA ARG A 296 28.96 -23.39 -15.63
C ARG A 296 27.48 -23.01 -15.53
N THR A 297 26.65 -23.48 -16.46
CA THR A 297 25.21 -23.20 -16.43
C THR A 297 24.52 -23.87 -15.25
N ILE A 298 24.82 -25.15 -14.97
CA ILE A 298 24.31 -25.85 -13.80
C ILE A 298 24.79 -25.17 -12.51
N ASN A 299 26.08 -24.83 -12.40
CA ASN A 299 26.61 -24.16 -11.21
C ASN A 299 25.93 -22.81 -10.93
N ARG A 300 25.59 -22.04 -11.98
CA ARG A 300 24.82 -20.79 -11.82
C ARG A 300 23.43 -21.07 -11.27
N PHE A 301 22.74 -22.08 -11.81
CA PHE A 301 21.43 -22.50 -11.31
C PHE A 301 21.53 -23.00 -9.86
N GLU A 302 22.46 -23.90 -9.56
CA GLU A 302 22.66 -24.44 -8.21
C GLU A 302 22.97 -23.33 -7.20
N LYS A 303 23.74 -22.31 -7.58
CA LYS A 303 23.96 -21.15 -6.73
C LYS A 303 22.63 -20.49 -6.37
N THR A 304 21.80 -20.13 -7.35
CA THR A 304 20.50 -19.52 -7.11
C THR A 304 19.55 -20.42 -6.31
N ALA A 305 19.53 -21.72 -6.62
CA ALA A 305 18.70 -22.69 -5.91
C ALA A 305 19.15 -22.87 -4.46
N ASN A 306 20.46 -22.93 -4.21
CA ASN A 306 21.04 -23.05 -2.88
C ASN A 306 20.81 -21.77 -2.07
N ASP A 307 20.99 -20.59 -2.66
CA ASP A 307 20.69 -19.31 -1.99
C ASP A 307 19.23 -19.27 -1.50
N PHE A 308 18.29 -19.93 -2.19
CA PHE A 308 16.91 -20.04 -1.73
C PHE A 308 16.72 -21.16 -0.69
N LEU A 309 17.06 -22.40 -1.05
CA LEU A 309 16.75 -23.60 -0.27
C LEU A 309 17.56 -23.72 1.02
N ILE A 310 18.84 -23.30 1.00
CA ILE A 310 19.70 -23.33 2.20
C ILE A 310 19.23 -22.28 3.20
N ASN A 311 19.03 -21.04 2.76
CA ASN A 311 18.52 -19.98 3.63
C ASN A 311 17.16 -20.36 4.23
N LEU A 312 16.25 -20.97 3.46
CA LEU A 312 14.96 -21.42 3.99
C LEU A 312 15.11 -22.56 5.02
N ARG A 313 16.00 -23.52 4.76
CA ARG A 313 16.29 -24.61 5.70
C ARG A 313 16.89 -24.07 7.00
N ASP A 314 17.85 -23.17 6.88
CA ASP A 314 18.56 -22.59 8.01
C ASP A 314 17.61 -21.71 8.85
N ALA A 315 16.71 -20.96 8.20
CA ALA A 315 15.61 -20.25 8.87
C ALA A 315 14.70 -21.19 9.68
N ARG A 316 14.21 -22.28 9.06
CA ARG A 316 13.35 -23.26 9.76
C ARG A 316 14.08 -23.95 10.91
N ARG A 317 15.38 -24.18 10.77
CA ARG A 317 16.23 -24.72 11.84
C ARG A 317 16.35 -23.72 12.99
N ALA A 318 16.66 -22.46 12.71
CA ALA A 318 16.73 -21.40 13.72
C ALA A 318 15.40 -21.30 14.49
N GLU A 319 14.26 -21.33 13.80
CA GLU A 319 12.93 -21.32 14.43
C GLU A 319 12.74 -22.53 15.38
N SER A 320 13.14 -23.73 14.96
CA SER A 320 13.05 -24.94 15.79
C SER A 320 13.98 -24.94 17.02
N GLU A 321 15.09 -24.20 16.93
CA GLU A 321 16.08 -24.02 18.01
C GLU A 321 15.74 -22.83 18.92
N GLY A 322 14.62 -22.12 18.67
CA GLY A 322 14.23 -20.92 19.41
C GLY A 322 15.09 -19.70 19.11
N GLN A 323 15.82 -19.72 17.99
CA GLN A 323 16.62 -18.60 17.48
C GLN A 323 15.79 -17.76 16.51
N ASP A 324 16.22 -16.51 16.26
CA ASP A 324 15.56 -15.61 15.30
C ASP A 324 15.80 -16.08 13.86
N PRO A 325 14.78 -16.56 13.13
CA PRO A 325 14.93 -17.08 11.77
C PRO A 325 14.80 -15.99 10.69
N LEU A 326 14.56 -14.74 11.09
CA LEU A 326 13.98 -13.74 10.22
C LEU A 326 14.93 -13.28 9.12
N ASN A 327 16.21 -13.13 9.44
CA ASN A 327 17.21 -12.77 8.45
C ASN A 327 17.28 -13.82 7.33
N ASP A 328 17.27 -15.10 7.69
CA ASP A 328 17.41 -16.20 6.73
C ASP A 328 16.15 -16.33 5.87
N TYR A 329 14.95 -16.15 6.45
CA TYR A 329 13.72 -16.03 5.67
C TYR A 329 13.77 -14.87 4.68
N VAL A 330 14.21 -13.69 5.11
CA VAL A 330 14.36 -12.49 4.23
C VAL A 330 15.33 -12.76 3.09
N GLN A 331 16.47 -13.41 3.35
CA GLN A 331 17.43 -13.77 2.33
C GLN A 331 16.86 -14.81 1.35
N ALA A 332 16.17 -15.84 1.84
CA ALA A 332 15.58 -16.89 1.02
C ALA A 332 14.60 -16.31 -0.01
N VAL A 333 13.61 -15.54 0.44
CA VAL A 333 12.60 -14.97 -0.48
C VAL A 333 13.09 -13.75 -1.25
N GLY A 334 14.32 -13.28 -1.00
CA GLY A 334 14.95 -12.16 -1.72
C GLY A 334 14.40 -10.78 -1.32
N LEU A 335 14.01 -10.64 -0.05
CA LEU A 335 13.48 -9.39 0.52
C LEU A 335 14.59 -8.44 1.04
N GLY A 336 15.87 -8.80 0.91
CA GLY A 336 17.00 -8.01 1.45
C GLY A 336 17.38 -6.72 0.71
N GLY A 337 16.58 -6.25 -0.25
CA GLY A 337 16.85 -5.04 -1.01
C GLY A 337 15.99 -3.86 -0.55
N ARG A 338 16.59 -2.65 -0.42
CA ARG A 338 15.92 -1.34 -0.26
C ARG A 338 15.07 -0.95 -1.49
N SER A 339 14.26 -1.88 -1.99
CA SER A 339 13.47 -1.72 -3.20
C SER A 339 12.11 -1.16 -2.85
N PHE A 340 11.66 -0.21 -3.66
CA PHE A 340 10.31 0.35 -3.70
C PHE A 340 9.19 -0.71 -3.62
N TYR A 341 9.48 -1.96 -4.00
CA TYR A 341 8.58 -3.11 -3.88
C TYR A 341 8.21 -3.48 -2.43
N GLU A 342 9.07 -3.25 -1.42
CA GLU A 342 8.73 -3.38 0.02
C GLU A 342 7.62 -2.40 0.45
N LYS A 343 7.47 -1.26 -0.24
CA LYS A 343 6.46 -0.23 0.06
C LYS A 343 5.14 -0.43 -0.69
N VAL A 344 5.13 -1.18 -1.80
CA VAL A 344 4.02 -1.16 -2.77
C VAL A 344 3.22 -2.46 -2.81
N PHE A 345 3.83 -3.59 -2.48
CA PHE A 345 3.15 -4.89 -2.49
C PHE A 345 2.99 -5.38 -1.05
N GLY A 346 1.75 -5.35 -0.54
CA GLY A 346 1.33 -5.83 0.79
C GLY A 346 1.49 -7.34 1.00
N PHE A 347 2.63 -7.90 0.60
CA PHE A 347 2.99 -9.32 0.66
C PHE A 347 4.34 -9.56 1.35
N ALA A 348 5.10 -8.52 1.69
CA ALA A 348 6.29 -8.69 2.51
C ALA A 348 5.88 -8.84 3.98
N PRO A 349 6.29 -9.92 4.67
CA PRO A 349 5.89 -10.14 6.04
C PRO A 349 6.58 -9.05 6.89
N HIS A 350 5.79 -8.29 7.66
CA HIS A 350 6.24 -7.05 8.31
C HIS A 350 7.17 -7.35 9.48
N ARG A 351 8.46 -7.50 9.18
CA ARG A 351 9.55 -7.81 10.11
C ARG A 351 9.42 -7.07 11.45
N SER A 352 9.32 -5.74 11.41
CA SER A 352 9.26 -4.95 12.65
C SER A 352 8.01 -5.24 13.51
N LEU A 353 6.86 -5.49 12.87
CA LEU A 353 5.63 -5.83 13.60
C LEU A 353 5.73 -7.23 14.20
N TYR A 354 6.29 -8.18 13.46
CA TYR A 354 6.55 -9.54 13.93
C TYR A 354 7.53 -9.56 15.12
N GLU A 355 8.69 -8.91 15.00
CA GLU A 355 9.69 -8.84 16.08
C GLU A 355 9.10 -8.24 17.36
N LYS A 356 8.32 -7.16 17.23
CA LYS A 356 7.63 -6.54 18.37
C LYS A 356 6.58 -7.48 18.97
N ALA A 357 5.72 -8.08 18.15
CA ALA A 357 4.70 -9.02 18.64
C ALA A 357 5.33 -10.24 19.33
N LEU A 358 6.41 -10.78 18.76
CA LEU A 358 7.17 -11.91 19.32
C LEU A 358 7.74 -11.55 20.69
N PHE A 359 8.45 -10.44 20.78
CA PHE A 359 9.03 -9.95 22.03
C PHE A 359 7.99 -9.78 23.13
N HIS A 360 6.86 -9.13 22.81
CA HIS A 360 5.80 -8.89 23.78
C HIS A 360 5.08 -10.17 24.20
N ARG A 361 4.78 -11.08 23.26
CA ARG A 361 4.22 -12.39 23.55
C ARG A 361 5.10 -13.18 24.52
N ASP A 362 6.39 -13.28 24.23
CA ASP A 362 7.33 -14.07 25.02
C ASP A 362 7.49 -13.49 26.42
N LYS A 363 7.57 -12.16 26.52
CA LYS A 363 7.57 -11.45 27.79
C LYS A 363 6.35 -11.78 28.64
N LEU A 364 5.15 -11.79 28.06
CA LEU A 364 3.92 -12.09 28.80
C LEU A 364 3.82 -13.57 29.22
N GLN A 365 4.34 -14.49 28.41
CA GLN A 365 4.39 -15.92 28.74
C GLN A 365 5.32 -16.24 29.92
N HIS A 366 6.26 -15.35 30.25
CA HIS A 366 7.15 -15.49 31.41
C HIS A 366 6.60 -14.84 32.69
N VAL A 367 5.51 -14.07 32.60
CA VAL A 367 4.89 -13.37 33.75
C VAL A 367 3.72 -14.16 34.33
N GLN A 368 3.15 -15.11 33.57
CA GLN A 368 2.18 -16.11 34.03
C GLN A 368 2.89 -17.33 34.61
#